data_AF-A0A3D1KE76-F1
#
_entry.id   AF-A0A3D1KE76-F1
#
_cell.length_a   1.000
_cell.length_b   1.000
_cell.length_c   1.000
_cell.angle_alpha   90.00
_cell.angle_beta   90.00
_cell.angle_gamma   90.00
#
_symmetry.space_group_name_H-M   'P 1'
#
loop_
_entity.id
_entity.type
_entity.pdbx_description
1 polymer ?
#
loop_
_entity_poly.entity_id
_entity_poly.type
_entity_poly.pdbx_seq_one_letter_code
_entity_poly.pdbx_strand_id
1 'polypeptide(L)'
;MEAAANANQQVQRKGYDRIEAEITPDMETLLLRYLEIQRMSKELEDEKSMLQEKLSGHLAKHSDGFWYPVVKDIPLKIRFFRETEIEYDENALRARLGEKYRQILSPDMRKIRASLSELGEVLAPVIDKIGSPDRGKVRGAIESGTMRPEDFAGAFRKQTRTRLAVMRAQQEEV
;
A
#
# COMPACT_ATOMS: atom_id res chain seq x y z
N MET A 1 -5.49 3.30 -37.64
CA MET A 1 -4.64 2.49 -36.74
C MET A 1 -3.67 3.45 -36.09
N GLU A 2 -4.12 4.11 -35.03
CA GLU A 2 -3.29 4.99 -34.21
C GLU A 2 -3.18 4.34 -32.84
N ALA A 3 -1.95 3.96 -32.49
CA ALA A 3 -1.61 3.43 -31.19
C ALA A 3 -1.64 4.59 -30.18
N ALA A 4 -2.71 4.66 -29.39
CA ALA A 4 -2.80 5.60 -28.28
C ALA A 4 -1.73 5.24 -27.24
N ALA A 5 -0.78 6.16 -27.09
CA ALA A 5 0.30 6.09 -26.12
C ALA A 5 -0.28 6.00 -24.70
N ASN A 6 0.10 4.94 -23.99
CA ASN A 6 -0.12 4.77 -22.56
C ASN A 6 0.55 5.93 -21.81
N ALA A 7 -0.22 6.96 -21.48
CA ALA A 7 0.15 7.99 -20.52
C ALA A 7 0.06 7.40 -19.10
N ASN A 8 0.94 6.44 -18.82
CA ASN A 8 1.07 5.86 -17.49
C ASN A 8 1.88 6.83 -16.64
N GLN A 9 1.29 7.24 -15.52
CA GLN A 9 1.79 8.21 -14.55
C GLN A 9 3.29 8.01 -14.28
N GLN A 10 4.11 8.89 -14.84
CA GLN A 10 5.47 9.09 -14.38
C GLN A 10 5.38 9.68 -12.96
N VAL A 11 5.37 8.81 -11.98
CA VAL A 11 5.83 9.16 -10.63
C VAL A 11 7.20 9.78 -10.84
N GLN A 12 7.33 11.09 -10.68
CA GLN A 12 8.63 11.77 -10.71
C GLN A 12 9.51 11.07 -9.67
N ARG A 13 10.37 10.15 -10.14
CA ARG A 13 11.36 9.50 -9.31
C ARG A 13 12.28 10.62 -8.87
N LYS A 14 12.12 11.05 -7.62
CA LYS A 14 13.09 11.93 -6.99
C LYS A 14 14.45 11.26 -7.17
N GLY A 15 15.36 11.90 -7.89
CA GLY A 15 16.73 11.42 -8.00
C GLY A 15 17.27 11.35 -6.58
N TYR A 16 17.58 10.14 -6.12
CA TYR A 16 18.30 9.95 -4.88
C TYR A 16 19.78 9.95 -5.24
N ASP A 17 20.55 10.78 -4.55
CA ASP A 17 22.00 10.76 -4.72
C ASP A 17 22.51 9.38 -4.31
N ARG A 18 23.39 8.81 -5.13
CA ARG A 18 24.09 7.57 -4.78
C ARG A 18 24.93 7.85 -3.54
N ILE A 19 24.69 7.10 -2.48
CA ILE A 19 25.52 7.16 -1.28
C ILE A 19 26.72 6.25 -1.51
N GLU A 20 27.91 6.84 -1.53
CA GLU A 20 29.17 6.11 -1.45
C GLU A 20 29.58 6.03 0.01
N ALA A 21 29.28 4.88 0.63
CA ALA A 21 29.70 4.56 1.99
C ALA A 21 30.62 3.34 1.94
N GLU A 22 31.69 3.39 2.73
CA GLU A 22 32.61 2.26 2.86
C GLU A 22 31.90 1.06 3.49
N ILE A 23 32.07 -0.11 2.88
CA ILE A 23 31.62 -1.37 3.46
C ILE A 23 32.74 -1.90 4.35
N THR A 24 32.69 -1.51 5.62
CA THR A 24 33.57 -2.07 6.64
C THR A 24 33.17 -3.53 6.94
N PRO A 25 34.05 -4.37 7.50
CA PRO A 25 33.72 -5.75 7.87
C PRO A 25 32.51 -5.87 8.81
N ASP A 26 32.35 -4.91 9.72
CA ASP A 26 31.19 -4.84 10.61
C ASP A 26 29.89 -4.57 9.84
N MET A 27 29.93 -3.66 8.86
CA MET A 27 28.77 -3.35 8.01
C MET A 27 28.41 -4.50 7.09
N GLU A 28 29.39 -5.19 6.53
CA GLU A 28 29.17 -6.42 5.76
C GLU A 28 28.46 -7.47 6.61
N THR A 29 28.95 -7.70 7.84
CA THR A 29 28.34 -8.63 8.80
C THR A 29 26.89 -8.24 9.13
N LEU A 30 26.63 -6.96 9.36
CA LEU A 30 25.28 -6.45 9.63
C LEU A 30 24.32 -6.64 8.44
N LEU A 31 24.77 -6.33 7.22
CA LEU A 31 23.96 -6.49 6.02
C LEU A 31 23.66 -7.96 5.73
N LEU A 32 24.66 -8.85 5.87
CA LEU A 32 24.47 -10.29 5.72
C LEU A 32 23.46 -10.82 6.72
N ARG A 33 23.57 -10.42 7.99
CA ARG A 33 22.60 -10.82 9.03
C ARG A 33 21.20 -10.30 8.73
N TYR A 34 21.07 -9.07 8.23
CA TYR A 34 19.78 -8.52 7.82
C TYR A 34 19.13 -9.34 6.70
N LEU A 35 19.91 -9.71 5.68
CA LEU A 35 19.42 -10.54 4.57
C LEU A 35 19.03 -11.95 5.01
N GLU A 36 19.75 -12.53 5.97
CA GLU A 36 19.41 -13.81 6.57
C GLU A 36 18.08 -13.74 7.32
N ILE A 37 17.85 -12.69 8.12
CA ILE A 37 16.57 -12.47 8.81
C ILE A 37 15.43 -12.32 7.82
N GLN A 38 15.65 -11.61 6.69
CA GLN A 38 14.64 -11.51 5.64
C GLN A 38 14.27 -12.87 5.05
N ARG A 39 15.27 -13.73 4.80
CA ARG A 39 15.05 -15.10 4.32
C ARG A 39 14.26 -15.92 5.35
N MET A 40 14.69 -15.93 6.61
CA MET A 40 14.02 -16.65 7.69
C MET A 40 12.57 -16.17 7.89
N SER A 41 12.34 -14.85 7.82
CA SER A 41 11.00 -14.28 7.95
C SER A 41 10.08 -14.74 6.84
N LYS A 42 10.60 -14.83 5.61
CA LYS A 42 9.85 -15.37 4.47
C LYS A 42 9.52 -16.85 4.69
N GLU A 43 10.49 -17.66 5.09
CA GLU A 43 10.30 -19.09 5.36
C GLU A 43 9.25 -19.33 6.46
N LEU A 44 9.28 -18.53 7.53
CA LEU A 44 8.29 -18.58 8.61
C LEU A 44 6.88 -18.19 8.14
N GLU A 45 6.76 -17.20 7.26
CA GLU A 45 5.46 -16.80 6.70
C GLU A 45 4.91 -17.89 5.78
N ASP A 46 5.77 -18.51 4.96
CA ASP A 46 5.41 -19.64 4.10
C ASP A 46 4.97 -20.84 4.96
N GLU A 47 5.70 -21.16 6.03
CA GLU A 47 5.34 -22.23 6.98
C GLU A 47 4.01 -21.95 7.67
N LYS A 48 3.83 -20.73 8.18
CA LYS A 48 2.58 -20.31 8.82
C LYS A 48 1.40 -20.41 7.85
N SER A 49 1.59 -20.03 6.58
CA SER A 49 0.58 -20.15 5.54
C SER A 49 0.19 -21.62 5.31
N MET A 50 1.17 -22.53 5.20
CA MET A 50 0.90 -23.97 5.10
C MET A 50 0.15 -24.52 6.33
N LEU A 51 0.49 -24.07 7.54
CA LEU A 51 -0.21 -24.48 8.76
C LEU A 51 -1.66 -23.98 8.77
N GLN A 52 -1.89 -22.75 8.33
CA GLN A 52 -3.24 -22.18 8.19
C GLN A 52 -4.08 -22.95 7.17
N GLU A 53 -3.50 -23.37 6.05
CA GLU A 53 -4.18 -24.20 5.05
C GLU A 53 -4.60 -25.54 5.65
N LYS A 54 -3.69 -26.23 6.37
CA LYS A 54 -4.01 -27.49 7.05
C LYS A 54 -5.11 -27.32 8.10
N LEU A 55 -5.06 -26.26 8.90
CA LEU A 55 -6.11 -25.95 9.88
C LEU A 55 -7.45 -25.63 9.21
N SER A 56 -7.44 -24.91 8.10
CA SER A 56 -8.64 -24.62 7.31
C SER A 56 -9.24 -25.91 6.74
N GLY A 57 -8.41 -26.82 6.22
CA GLY A 57 -8.84 -28.14 5.78
C GLY A 57 -9.46 -28.99 6.89
N HIS A 58 -8.91 -28.93 8.10
CA HIS A 58 -9.50 -29.60 9.28
C HIS A 58 -10.88 -29.03 9.63
N LEU A 59 -11.06 -27.71 9.51
CA LEU A 59 -12.31 -27.03 9.81
C LEU A 59 -13.31 -27.01 8.65
N ALA A 60 -12.98 -27.59 7.49
CA ALA A 60 -13.77 -27.48 6.26
C ALA A 60 -15.23 -27.98 6.37
N LYS A 61 -15.50 -28.92 7.29
CA LYS A 61 -16.85 -29.46 7.54
C LYS A 61 -17.66 -28.64 8.56
N HIS A 62 -17.05 -27.67 9.21
CA HIS A 62 -17.70 -26.83 10.21
C HIS A 62 -18.30 -25.58 9.59
N SER A 63 -19.29 -25.01 10.27
CA SER A 63 -19.79 -23.68 9.95
C SER A 63 -18.79 -22.61 10.34
N ASP A 64 -18.92 -21.45 9.71
CA ASP A 64 -18.14 -20.26 10.00
C ASP A 64 -18.31 -19.83 11.47
N GLY A 65 -17.24 -19.40 12.12
CA GLY A 65 -17.28 -19.04 13.53
C GLY A 65 -15.90 -18.96 14.21
N PHE A 66 -15.94 -19.05 15.54
CA PHE A 66 -14.76 -19.06 16.39
C PHE A 66 -14.62 -20.43 17.07
N TRP A 67 -13.40 -20.95 17.08
CA TRP A 67 -13.01 -22.15 17.80
C TRP A 67 -11.97 -21.80 18.87
N TYR A 68 -12.15 -22.33 20.08
CA TYR A 68 -11.33 -21.98 21.25
C TYR A 68 -10.62 -23.21 21.85
N PRO A 69 -9.66 -23.84 21.13
CA PRO A 69 -8.97 -24.99 21.67
C PRO A 69 -7.93 -24.60 22.73
N VAL A 70 -7.62 -25.53 23.63
CA VAL A 70 -6.48 -25.43 24.54
C VAL A 70 -5.44 -26.45 24.11
N VAL A 71 -4.22 -26.01 23.82
CA VAL A 71 -3.11 -26.88 23.40
C VAL A 71 -1.97 -26.72 24.40
N LYS A 72 -1.64 -27.78 25.14
CA LYS A 72 -0.60 -27.75 26.20
C LYS A 72 -0.79 -26.55 27.16
N ASP A 73 -2.01 -26.39 27.68
CA ASP A 73 -2.41 -25.31 28.59
C ASP A 73 -2.38 -23.89 27.99
N ILE A 74 -2.18 -23.77 26.67
CA ILE A 74 -2.28 -22.50 25.95
C ILE A 74 -3.68 -22.39 25.33
N PRO A 75 -4.55 -21.50 25.83
CA PRO A 75 -5.83 -21.23 25.21
C PRO A 75 -5.63 -20.45 23.91
N LEU A 76 -6.24 -20.93 22.82
CA LEU A 76 -6.19 -20.30 21.50
C LEU A 76 -7.56 -19.78 21.11
N LYS A 77 -7.59 -18.80 20.20
CA LYS A 77 -8.79 -18.33 19.52
C LYS A 77 -8.54 -18.41 18.01
N ILE A 78 -9.20 -19.35 17.36
CA ILE A 78 -9.11 -19.58 15.92
C ILE A 78 -10.39 -19.06 15.28
N ARG A 79 -10.23 -18.17 14.31
CA ARG A 79 -11.33 -17.63 13.51
C ARG A 79 -11.36 -18.38 12.18
N PHE A 80 -12.48 -19.01 11.84
CA PHE A 80 -12.67 -19.71 10.57
C PHE A 80 -13.92 -19.19 9.87
N PHE A 81 -13.74 -18.57 8.70
CA PHE A 81 -14.81 -18.01 7.88
C PHE A 81 -14.45 -18.26 6.42
N ARG A 82 -15.46 -18.51 5.58
CA ARG A 82 -15.27 -18.66 4.14
C ARG A 82 -15.68 -17.36 3.47
N GLU A 83 -14.77 -16.83 2.67
CA GLU A 83 -15.04 -15.66 1.84
C GLU A 83 -14.96 -16.12 0.38
N THR A 84 -16.02 -15.87 -0.38
CA THR A 84 -15.99 -16.06 -1.82
C THR A 84 -15.40 -14.79 -2.42
N GLU A 85 -14.16 -14.86 -2.87
CA GLU A 85 -13.57 -13.81 -3.68
C GLU A 85 -14.13 -13.92 -5.11
N ILE A 86 -14.85 -12.89 -5.55
CA ILE A 86 -15.36 -12.80 -6.91
C ILE A 86 -14.60 -11.69 -7.62
N GLU A 87 -13.77 -12.09 -8.59
CA GLU A 87 -13.14 -11.16 -9.50
C GLU A 87 -14.03 -10.95 -10.73
N TYR A 88 -14.30 -9.68 -11.04
CA TYR A 88 -15.14 -9.30 -12.18
C TYR A 88 -14.30 -8.74 -13.31
N ASP A 89 -14.53 -9.22 -14.54
CA ASP A 89 -14.07 -8.52 -15.75
C ASP A 89 -14.92 -7.27 -15.96
N GLU A 90 -14.37 -6.13 -15.56
CA GLU A 90 -15.04 -4.83 -15.67
C GLU A 90 -15.33 -4.42 -17.11
N ASN A 91 -14.49 -4.81 -18.07
CA ASN A 91 -14.71 -4.45 -19.47
C ASN A 91 -15.90 -5.24 -20.03
N ALA A 92 -15.94 -6.54 -19.75
CA ALA A 92 -17.08 -7.38 -20.12
C ALA A 92 -18.38 -6.93 -19.43
N LEU A 93 -18.32 -6.59 -18.13
CA LEU A 93 -19.49 -6.09 -17.40
C LEU A 93 -19.98 -4.75 -17.95
N ARG A 94 -19.07 -3.81 -18.22
CA ARG A 94 -19.43 -2.50 -18.80
C ARG A 94 -20.12 -2.66 -20.15
N ALA A 95 -19.60 -3.53 -21.01
CA ALA A 95 -20.19 -3.80 -22.33
C ALA A 95 -21.59 -4.43 -22.24
N ARG A 96 -21.81 -5.35 -21.28
CA ARG A 96 -23.09 -6.05 -21.11
C ARG A 96 -24.15 -5.23 -20.38
N LEU A 97 -23.76 -4.48 -19.35
CA LEU A 97 -24.69 -3.75 -18.49
C LEU A 97 -25.00 -2.34 -19.00
N GLY A 98 -24.13 -1.76 -19.85
CA GLY A 98 -24.31 -0.42 -20.38
C GLY A 98 -24.50 0.60 -19.25
N GLU A 99 -25.59 1.36 -19.30
CA GLU A 99 -25.89 2.39 -18.29
C GLU A 99 -26.14 1.81 -16.89
N LYS A 100 -26.63 0.57 -16.78
CA LYS A 100 -26.87 -0.10 -15.49
C LYS A 100 -25.56 -0.38 -14.75
N TYR A 101 -24.43 -0.40 -15.44
CA TYR A 101 -23.11 -0.58 -14.83
C TYR A 101 -22.86 0.42 -13.70
N ARG A 102 -23.31 1.67 -13.85
CA ARG A 102 -23.11 2.70 -12.82
C ARG A 102 -23.78 2.37 -11.47
N GLN A 103 -24.86 1.58 -11.49
CA GLN A 103 -25.63 1.25 -10.28
C GLN A 103 -24.91 0.24 -9.38
N ILE A 104 -23.96 -0.52 -9.92
CA ILE A 104 -23.20 -1.53 -9.19
C ILE A 104 -21.79 -1.05 -8.79
N LEU A 105 -21.43 0.18 -9.17
CA LEU A 105 -20.14 0.75 -8.81
C LEU A 105 -20.17 1.30 -7.39
N SER A 106 -19.14 0.95 -6.62
CA SER A 106 -18.80 1.62 -5.37
C SER A 106 -17.52 2.43 -5.53
N PRO A 107 -17.28 3.45 -4.69
CA PRO A 107 -16.00 4.16 -4.65
C PRO A 107 -14.82 3.19 -4.47
N ASP A 108 -13.95 3.13 -5.47
CA ASP A 108 -12.69 2.37 -5.42
C ASP A 108 -11.55 3.33 -5.11
N MET A 109 -10.97 3.22 -3.91
CA MET A 109 -9.90 4.11 -3.47
C MET A 109 -8.64 4.03 -4.33
N ARG A 110 -8.36 2.91 -5.00
CA ARG A 110 -7.21 2.79 -5.91
C ARG A 110 -7.44 3.64 -7.15
N LYS A 111 -8.62 3.49 -7.77
CA LYS A 111 -8.99 4.27 -8.98
C LYS A 111 -9.18 5.75 -8.66
N ILE A 112 -9.79 6.08 -7.52
CA ILE A 112 -9.92 7.46 -7.05
C ILE A 112 -8.54 8.09 -6.90
N ARG A 113 -7.59 7.42 -6.24
CA ARG A 113 -6.21 7.91 -6.11
C ARG A 113 -5.55 8.14 -7.47
N ALA A 114 -5.74 7.23 -8.42
CA ALA A 114 -5.22 7.37 -9.77
C ALA A 114 -5.83 8.56 -10.52
N SER A 115 -7.11 8.87 -10.29
CA SER A 115 -7.83 9.98 -10.93
C SER A 115 -7.91 11.26 -10.08
N LEU A 116 -7.12 11.39 -9.01
CA LEU A 116 -7.21 12.53 -8.09
C LEU A 116 -7.02 13.89 -8.76
N SER A 117 -6.18 13.97 -9.80
CA SER A 117 -5.95 15.21 -10.56
C SER A 117 -7.21 15.69 -11.27
N GLU A 118 -8.02 14.76 -11.79
CA GLU A 118 -9.26 15.04 -12.51
C GLU A 118 -10.42 15.31 -11.53
N LEU A 119 -10.38 14.72 -10.34
CA LEU A 119 -11.40 14.89 -9.30
C LEU A 119 -11.29 16.21 -8.52
N GLY A 120 -10.24 17.01 -8.74
CA GLY A 120 -9.96 18.22 -7.97
C GLY A 120 -11.12 19.21 -7.91
N GLU A 121 -11.72 19.53 -9.06
CA GLU A 121 -12.85 20.48 -9.14
C GLU A 121 -14.12 19.90 -8.51
N VAL A 122 -14.37 18.61 -8.71
CA VAL A 122 -15.54 17.91 -8.16
C VAL A 122 -15.48 17.88 -6.63
N LEU A 123 -14.29 17.73 -6.05
CA LEU A 123 -14.09 17.69 -4.61
C LEU A 123 -13.95 19.07 -3.96
N ALA A 124 -13.75 20.13 -4.74
CA ALA A 124 -13.54 21.50 -4.21
C ALA A 124 -14.61 21.95 -3.21
N PRO A 125 -15.93 21.70 -3.40
CA PRO A 125 -16.96 22.14 -2.46
C PRO A 125 -16.90 21.46 -1.09
N VAL A 126 -16.21 20.32 -0.96
CA VAL A 126 -16.16 19.51 0.27
C VAL A 126 -14.74 19.31 0.80
N ILE A 127 -13.74 19.93 0.18
CA ILE A 127 -12.32 19.66 0.45
C ILE A 127 -11.94 19.96 1.90
N ASP A 128 -12.57 20.94 2.55
CA ASP A 128 -12.29 21.28 3.95
C ASP A 128 -12.70 20.19 4.93
N LYS A 129 -13.61 19.29 4.54
CA LYS A 129 -14.09 18.17 5.38
C LYS A 129 -13.28 16.89 5.21
N ILE A 130 -12.72 16.67 4.02
CA ILE A 130 -12.03 15.42 3.65
C ILE A 130 -10.53 15.60 3.44
N GLY A 131 -10.09 16.84 3.29
CA GLY A 131 -8.71 17.21 3.00
C GLY A 131 -7.85 17.19 4.25
N SER A 132 -6.56 17.01 4.02
CA SER A 132 -5.52 17.27 5.01
C SER A 132 -4.49 18.21 4.37
N PRO A 133 -3.85 19.10 5.14
CA PRO A 133 -2.78 19.93 4.63
C PRO A 133 -1.70 19.07 3.96
N ASP A 134 -1.43 19.36 2.68
CA ASP A 134 -0.38 18.71 1.91
C ASP A 134 0.88 19.58 1.88
N ARG A 135 2.05 18.96 2.12
CA ARG A 135 3.33 19.67 2.18
C ARG A 135 3.67 20.34 0.84
N GLY A 136 3.35 19.69 -0.29
CA GLY A 136 3.60 20.24 -1.63
C GLY A 136 2.75 21.47 -1.89
N LYS A 137 1.45 21.40 -1.60
CA LYS A 137 0.52 22.52 -1.75
C LYS A 137 0.86 23.71 -0.84
N VAL A 138 1.21 23.45 0.43
CA VAL A 138 1.64 24.50 1.37
C VAL A 138 2.91 25.20 0.85
N ARG A 139 3.90 24.42 0.41
CA ARG A 139 5.13 24.95 -0.15
C ARG A 139 4.85 25.82 -1.39
N GLY A 140 4.04 25.31 -2.31
CA GLY A 140 3.66 26.06 -3.53
C GLY A 140 2.92 27.36 -3.20
N ALA A 141 2.01 27.36 -2.22
CA ALA A 141 1.28 28.55 -1.80
C ALA A 141 2.16 29.62 -1.14
N ILE A 142 3.22 29.20 -0.43
CA ILE A 142 4.23 30.11 0.11
C ILE A 142 5.10 30.67 -1.01
N GLU A 143 5.56 29.81 -1.93
CA GLU A 143 6.39 30.21 -3.08
C GLU A 143 5.64 31.16 -4.03
N SER A 144 4.32 31.00 -4.18
CA SER A 144 3.46 31.89 -4.97
C SER A 144 3.03 33.16 -4.24
N GLY A 145 3.38 33.31 -2.96
CA GLY A 145 2.98 34.46 -2.13
C GLY A 145 1.49 34.49 -1.73
N THR A 146 0.75 33.41 -1.97
CA THR A 146 -0.67 33.29 -1.58
C THR A 146 -0.84 33.10 -0.08
N MET A 147 0.15 32.50 0.58
CA MET A 147 0.22 32.33 2.02
C MET A 147 1.61 32.72 2.52
N ARG A 148 1.73 33.13 3.77
CA ARG A 148 3.01 33.45 4.38
C ARG A 148 3.42 32.36 5.37
N PRO A 149 4.72 32.13 5.60
CA PRO A 149 5.17 31.14 6.59
C PRO A 149 4.60 31.35 7.99
N GLU A 150 4.37 32.61 8.38
CA GLU A 150 3.82 33.00 9.68
C GLU A 150 2.38 32.53 9.87
N ASP A 151 1.62 32.34 8.79
CA ASP A 151 0.23 31.89 8.85
C ASP A 151 0.13 30.43 9.36
N PHE A 152 1.25 29.70 9.40
CA PHE A 152 1.36 28.34 9.91
C PHE A 152 2.02 28.27 11.30
N ALA A 153 2.42 29.40 11.89
CA ALA A 153 3.14 29.42 13.16
C ALA A 153 2.31 28.80 14.29
N GLY A 154 2.87 27.83 15.01
CA GLY A 154 2.19 27.10 16.09
C GLY A 154 1.20 26.02 15.63
N ALA A 155 0.96 25.87 14.33
CA ALA A 155 -0.02 24.93 13.77
C ALA A 155 0.61 23.65 13.18
N PHE A 156 1.90 23.40 13.38
CA PHE A 156 2.57 22.17 12.94
C PHE A 156 3.61 21.67 13.94
N ARG A 157 3.87 20.35 13.93
CA ARG A 157 4.99 19.72 14.63
C ARG A 157 5.94 19.10 13.61
N LYS A 158 7.21 19.48 13.67
CA LYS A 158 8.26 18.87 12.85
C LYS A 158 8.85 17.66 13.57
N GLN A 159 8.79 16.49 12.94
CA GLN A 159 9.48 15.29 13.40
C GLN A 159 10.29 14.71 12.24
N THR A 160 11.61 14.60 12.42
CA THR A 160 12.46 13.85 11.50
C THR A 160 12.40 12.38 11.88
N ARG A 161 12.05 11.51 10.92
CA ARG A 161 12.08 10.06 11.08
C ARG A 161 13.04 9.49 10.06
N THR A 162 14.07 8.78 10.52
CA THR A 162 14.95 8.01 9.66
C THR A 162 14.24 6.72 9.25
N ARG A 163 14.23 6.42 7.97
CA ARG A 163 13.73 5.14 7.44
C ARG A 163 14.85 4.51 6.63
N LEU A 164 15.14 3.24 6.91
CA LEU A 164 16.08 2.42 6.16
C LEU A 164 15.31 1.22 5.61
N ALA A 165 15.53 0.89 4.35
CA ALA A 165 15.04 -0.32 3.73
C ALA A 165 16.19 -0.99 2.99
N VAL A 166 16.42 -2.27 3.25
CA VAL A 166 17.39 -3.08 2.52
C VAL A 166 16.60 -4.00 1.58
N MET A 167 16.90 -3.87 0.29
CA MET A 167 16.28 -4.63 -0.79
C MET A 167 17.39 -5.22 -1.66
N ARG A 168 17.14 -6.40 -2.24
CA ARG A 168 18.01 -6.91 -3.30
C ARG A 168 17.82 -6.06 -4.54
N ALA A 169 18.91 -5.67 -5.18
CA ALA A 169 18.84 -5.04 -6.50
C ALA A 169 18.36 -6.09 -7.52
N GLN A 170 17.43 -5.71 -8.40
CA GLN A 170 17.22 -6.47 -9.63
C GLN A 170 18.47 -6.26 -10.50
N GLN A 171 19.09 -7.35 -10.96
CA GLN A 171 20.11 -7.24 -12.00
C GLN A 171 19.39 -6.71 -13.25
N GLU A 172 19.71 -5.50 -13.68
CA GLU A 172 19.42 -5.08 -15.05
C GLU A 172 20.33 -5.94 -15.93
N GLU A 173 19.74 -6.87 -16.69
CA GLU A 173 20.45 -7.56 -17.77
C GLU A 173 20.95 -6.46 -18.73
N VAL A 174 22.27 -6.36 -18.84
CA VAL A 174 22.97 -5.50 -19.80
C VAL A 174 22.99 -6.18 -21.16
#